data_AF-A0A932IZW3-F1
#
_entry.id   AF-A0A932IZW3-F1
#
_cell.length_a   1.000
_cell.length_b   1.000
_cell.length_c   1.000
_cell.angle_alpha   90.00
_cell.angle_beta   90.00
_cell.angle_gamma   90.00
#
_symmetry.space_group_name_H-M   'P 1'
#
loop_
_entity.id
_entity.type
_entity.pdbx_description
1 polymer ?
#
loop_
_entity_poly.entity_id
_entity_poly.type
_entity_poly.pdbx_seq_one_letter_code
_entity_poly.pdbx_strand_id
1 'polypeptide(L)'
;MTLSSCGGDHSTASNIQPKFAANVQHAAAISPADYTNIVQRVYVAYFGRPADSGGLPYFNTLFANANAPTNVVELVNFYNGNQAMRDIINTFGNSPESNQQYSGGTEAFVTAIYRNLFNRDPDASGKAFWVQKIDGGIMTRAAAAITIMAGASTVDAAIVTSKTQVAINFTNALDTPTKISGYGDMAAAATARAMLQNVSNTTDIDAFQSTVTSTIATLASKVNTYSIVAKIIAARCVGCHATHPTLGGYTSPPAGVKLETSQQILYVFVERCA
;
A
#
# COMPACT_ATOMS: atom_id res chain seq x y z
N MET A 1 -6.74 -92.33 -1.90
CA MET A 1 -6.07 -92.40 -3.21
C MET A 1 -6.64 -91.29 -4.07
N THR A 2 -5.79 -90.31 -4.42
CA THR A 2 -5.71 -89.53 -5.69
C THR A 2 -7.03 -89.34 -6.50
N LEU A 3 -7.47 -88.13 -6.85
CA LEU A 3 -6.83 -87.17 -7.79
C LEU A 3 -7.52 -85.78 -7.64
N SER A 4 -6.77 -84.67 -7.51
CA SER A 4 -6.50 -83.65 -8.57
C SER A 4 -7.74 -83.19 -9.35
N SER A 5 -8.21 -81.95 -9.25
CA SER A 5 -7.63 -80.65 -9.67
C SER A 5 -8.45 -80.08 -10.85
N CYS A 6 -8.91 -78.83 -10.75
CA CYS A 6 -8.83 -77.81 -11.81
C CYS A 6 -9.18 -76.44 -11.21
N GLY A 7 -8.30 -75.46 -11.43
CA GLY A 7 -8.50 -74.04 -11.13
C GLY A 7 -8.69 -73.20 -12.40
N GLY A 8 -9.13 -71.94 -12.21
CA GLY A 8 -9.28 -70.86 -13.21
C GLY A 8 -10.51 -71.01 -14.12
N ASP A 9 -11.29 -69.99 -14.49
CA ASP A 9 -11.00 -68.56 -14.59
C ASP A 9 -12.29 -67.69 -14.55
N HIS A 10 -12.09 -66.47 -14.07
CA HIS A 10 -12.64 -65.16 -14.45
C HIS A 10 -14.15 -64.86 -14.63
N SER A 11 -14.53 -63.79 -13.89
CA SER A 11 -15.44 -62.69 -14.26
C SER A 11 -16.94 -62.85 -13.99
N THR A 12 -17.40 -62.26 -12.88
CA THR A 12 -18.43 -61.19 -12.85
C THR A 12 -18.83 -60.86 -11.40
N ALA A 13 -18.06 -59.98 -10.74
CA ALA A 13 -18.54 -59.33 -9.51
C ALA A 13 -19.12 -57.96 -9.88
N SER A 14 -20.42 -57.93 -10.15
CA SER A 14 -21.18 -56.70 -10.33
C SER A 14 -21.38 -56.03 -8.97
N ASN A 15 -20.56 -55.01 -8.73
CA ASN A 15 -20.94 -53.67 -8.29
C ASN A 15 -22.13 -53.52 -7.30
N ILE A 16 -21.82 -53.43 -6.01
CA ILE A 16 -22.55 -52.54 -5.09
C ILE A 16 -21.51 -51.79 -4.25
N GLN A 17 -21.05 -50.64 -4.75
CA GLN A 17 -20.40 -49.63 -3.92
C GLN A 17 -21.45 -48.59 -3.48
N PRO A 18 -21.55 -48.24 -2.19
CA PRO A 18 -22.49 -47.22 -1.74
C PRO A 18 -22.05 -45.84 -2.25
N LYS A 19 -22.96 -45.15 -2.95
CA LYS A 19 -22.82 -43.75 -3.35
C LYS A 19 -22.85 -42.85 -2.12
N PHE A 20 -21.71 -42.66 -1.47
CA PHE A 20 -21.45 -41.46 -0.69
C PHE A 20 -20.57 -40.54 -1.52
N ALA A 21 -21.21 -39.84 -2.47
CA ALA A 21 -20.62 -38.62 -3.00
C ALA A 21 -20.59 -37.61 -1.86
N ALA A 22 -19.47 -37.55 -1.15
CA ALA A 22 -19.19 -36.46 -0.23
C ALA A 22 -19.15 -35.18 -1.07
N ASN A 23 -20.25 -34.44 -1.04
CA ASN A 23 -20.31 -33.09 -1.56
C ASN A 23 -19.53 -32.20 -0.58
N VAL A 24 -18.20 -32.31 -0.60
CA VAL A 24 -17.33 -31.41 0.12
C VAL A 24 -17.38 -30.10 -0.65
N GLN A 25 -18.28 -29.21 -0.24
CA GLN A 25 -18.17 -27.79 -0.57
C GLN A 25 -16.81 -27.33 -0.04
N HIS A 26 -15.78 -27.40 -0.88
CA HIS A 26 -14.53 -26.71 -0.62
C HIS A 26 -14.88 -25.22 -0.60
N ALA A 27 -14.63 -24.55 0.52
CA ALA A 27 -14.71 -23.10 0.57
C ALA A 27 -13.96 -22.53 -0.64
N ALA A 28 -14.57 -21.57 -1.34
CA ALA A 28 -13.94 -20.95 -2.51
C ALA A 28 -12.54 -20.45 -2.11
N ALA A 29 -11.54 -20.75 -2.93
CA ALA A 29 -10.17 -20.28 -2.68
C ALA A 29 -10.16 -18.75 -2.65
N ILE A 30 -9.51 -18.18 -1.63
CA ILE A 30 -9.34 -16.73 -1.48
C ILE A 30 -8.51 -16.22 -2.67
N SER A 31 -9.04 -15.23 -3.39
CA SER A 31 -8.37 -14.59 -4.51
C SER A 31 -7.55 -13.38 -4.04
N PRO A 32 -6.55 -12.91 -4.81
CA PRO A 32 -5.84 -11.67 -4.50
C PRO A 32 -6.78 -10.46 -4.27
N ALA A 33 -7.90 -10.38 -5.01
CA ALA A 33 -8.83 -9.27 -4.88
C ALA A 33 -9.49 -9.19 -3.49
N ASP A 34 -9.65 -10.32 -2.80
CA ASP A 34 -10.26 -10.40 -1.48
C ASP A 34 -9.40 -9.71 -0.39
N TYR A 35 -8.11 -9.47 -0.68
CA TYR A 35 -7.19 -8.76 0.21
C TYR A 35 -7.25 -7.24 0.12
N THR A 36 -8.04 -6.68 -0.81
CA THR A 36 -8.11 -5.23 -1.05
C THR A 36 -8.38 -4.43 0.23
N ASN A 37 -9.35 -4.89 1.05
CA ASN A 37 -9.69 -4.20 2.29
C ASN A 37 -8.53 -4.23 3.30
N ILE A 38 -7.89 -5.39 3.51
CA ILE A 38 -6.82 -5.51 4.51
C ILE A 38 -5.55 -4.78 4.06
N VAL A 39 -5.21 -4.81 2.78
CA VAL A 39 -4.06 -4.09 2.23
C VAL A 39 -4.26 -2.57 2.33
N GLN A 40 -5.45 -2.06 1.97
CA GLN A 40 -5.76 -0.64 2.15
C GLN A 40 -5.69 -0.22 3.61
N ARG A 41 -6.16 -1.06 4.53
CA ARG A 41 -6.03 -0.82 5.98
C ARG A 41 -4.57 -0.74 6.41
N VAL A 42 -3.67 -1.57 5.89
CA VAL A 42 -2.23 -1.49 6.19
C VAL A 42 -1.62 -0.19 5.64
N TYR A 43 -1.98 0.22 4.42
CA TYR A 43 -1.57 1.51 3.85
C TYR A 43 -2.07 2.70 4.67
N VAL A 44 -3.35 2.70 5.05
CA VAL A 44 -3.95 3.74 5.90
C VAL A 44 -3.30 3.75 7.27
N ALA A 45 -3.08 2.59 7.90
CA ALA A 45 -2.41 2.51 9.20
C ALA A 45 -1.00 3.09 9.14
N TYR A 46 -0.18 2.58 8.22
CA TYR A 46 1.24 2.82 8.21
C TYR A 46 1.63 4.10 7.50
N PHE A 47 0.96 4.49 6.43
CA PHE A 47 1.30 5.69 5.64
C PHE A 47 0.24 6.77 5.73
N GLY A 48 -0.95 6.50 6.29
CA GLY A 48 -2.04 7.47 6.36
C GLY A 48 -2.65 7.82 5.01
N ARG A 49 -2.36 7.04 3.96
CA ARG A 49 -2.78 7.33 2.57
C ARG A 49 -3.36 6.08 1.90
N PRO A 50 -4.11 6.24 0.80
CA PRO A 50 -4.53 5.12 -0.04
C PRO A 50 -3.34 4.42 -0.70
N ALA A 51 -3.48 3.12 -1.01
CA ALA A 51 -2.53 2.44 -1.88
C ALA A 51 -2.53 3.06 -3.28
N ASP A 52 -1.39 3.09 -3.95
CA ASP A 52 -1.33 3.46 -5.37
C ASP A 52 -1.80 2.30 -6.27
N SER A 53 -2.02 2.57 -7.55
CA SER A 53 -2.58 1.61 -8.51
C SER A 53 -1.67 0.40 -8.77
N GLY A 54 -0.36 0.50 -8.49
CA GLY A 54 0.58 -0.61 -8.58
C GLY A 54 0.75 -1.36 -7.26
N GLY A 55 0.84 -0.62 -6.16
CA GLY A 55 1.04 -1.15 -4.81
C GLY A 55 -0.11 -2.04 -4.33
N LEU A 56 -1.36 -1.63 -4.55
CA LEU A 56 -2.52 -2.42 -4.12
C LEU A 56 -2.53 -3.86 -4.69
N PRO A 57 -2.51 -4.08 -6.02
CA PRO A 57 -2.49 -5.43 -6.57
C PRO A 57 -1.21 -6.21 -6.23
N TYR A 58 -0.07 -5.53 -6.08
CA TYR A 58 1.17 -6.15 -5.64
C TYR A 58 1.04 -6.76 -4.24
N PHE A 59 0.61 -5.98 -3.26
CA PHE A 59 0.45 -6.46 -1.88
C PHE A 59 -0.69 -7.46 -1.75
N ASN A 60 -1.80 -7.28 -2.49
CA ASN A 60 -2.87 -8.28 -2.56
C ASN A 60 -2.33 -9.66 -2.98
N THR A 61 -1.43 -9.70 -3.97
CA THR A 61 -0.79 -10.94 -4.43
C THR A 61 0.14 -11.52 -3.36
N LEU A 62 0.92 -10.69 -2.68
CA LEU A 62 1.80 -11.15 -1.59
C LEU A 62 1.01 -11.75 -0.41
N PHE A 63 -0.11 -11.11 -0.03
CA PHE A 63 -0.98 -11.62 1.02
C PHE A 63 -1.63 -12.96 0.63
N ALA A 64 -2.09 -13.08 -0.61
CA ALA A 64 -2.62 -14.34 -1.15
C ALA A 64 -1.57 -15.45 -1.14
N ASN A 65 -0.34 -15.16 -1.60
CA ASN A 65 0.76 -16.13 -1.61
C ASN A 65 1.17 -16.57 -0.19
N ALA A 66 1.02 -15.69 0.80
CA ALA A 66 1.26 -16.00 2.20
C ALA A 66 0.09 -16.76 2.86
N ASN A 67 -1.04 -16.97 2.16
CA ASN A 67 -2.30 -17.43 2.74
C ASN A 67 -2.69 -16.61 3.97
N ALA A 68 -2.50 -15.30 3.90
CA ALA A 68 -2.81 -14.40 4.99
C ALA A 68 -4.33 -14.40 5.26
N PRO A 69 -4.76 -14.09 6.50
CA PRO A 69 -6.16 -13.82 6.77
C PRO A 69 -6.59 -12.46 6.19
N THR A 70 -7.89 -12.31 5.93
CA THR A 70 -8.47 -11.09 5.33
C THR A 70 -9.00 -10.09 6.37
N ASN A 71 -8.93 -10.41 7.66
CA ASN A 71 -9.29 -9.50 8.74
C ASN A 71 -8.09 -9.18 9.65
N VAL A 72 -8.12 -7.99 10.27
CA VAL A 72 -6.96 -7.43 10.98
C VAL A 72 -6.64 -8.18 12.27
N VAL A 73 -7.65 -8.70 12.96
CA VAL A 73 -7.46 -9.40 14.24
C VAL A 73 -6.71 -10.71 14.00
N GLU A 74 -7.13 -11.48 12.99
CA GLU A 74 -6.42 -12.68 12.58
C GLU A 74 -5.05 -12.35 11.98
N LEU A 75 -4.90 -11.25 11.23
CA LEU A 75 -3.62 -10.84 10.66
C LEU A 75 -2.55 -10.62 11.73
N VAL A 76 -2.92 -10.01 12.86
CA VAL A 76 -1.98 -9.80 13.98
C VAL A 76 -1.52 -11.14 14.56
N ASN A 77 -2.42 -12.09 14.74
CA ASN A 77 -2.07 -13.43 15.23
C ASN A 77 -1.20 -14.18 14.21
N PHE A 78 -1.56 -14.09 12.93
CA PHE A 78 -0.85 -14.74 11.84
C PHE A 78 0.57 -14.20 11.65
N TYR A 79 0.75 -12.87 11.76
CA TYR A 79 2.04 -12.20 11.67
C TYR A 79 3.07 -12.78 12.65
N ASN A 80 2.68 -13.05 13.90
CA ASN A 80 3.60 -13.57 14.92
C ASN A 80 4.12 -14.98 14.56
N GLY A 81 3.29 -15.81 13.91
CA GLY A 81 3.64 -17.19 13.54
C GLY A 81 4.28 -17.35 12.15
N ASN A 82 4.16 -16.36 11.25
CA ASN A 82 4.49 -16.53 9.84
C ASN A 82 5.62 -15.59 9.37
N GLN A 83 6.76 -16.15 8.97
CA GLN A 83 7.91 -15.35 8.50
C GLN A 83 7.60 -14.55 7.23
N ALA A 84 6.92 -15.14 6.24
CA ALA A 84 6.58 -14.44 5.01
C ALA A 84 5.68 -13.22 5.31
N MET A 85 4.72 -13.37 6.23
CA MET A 85 3.88 -12.24 6.65
C MET A 85 4.70 -11.17 7.38
N ARG A 86 5.67 -11.57 8.21
CA ARG A 86 6.60 -10.60 8.83
C ARG A 86 7.38 -9.83 7.79
N ASP A 87 7.93 -10.52 6.80
CA ASP A 87 8.70 -9.90 5.73
C ASP A 87 7.84 -8.90 4.95
N ILE A 88 6.62 -9.31 4.56
CA ILE A 88 5.66 -8.45 3.86
C ILE A 88 5.32 -7.20 4.67
N ILE A 89 4.91 -7.34 5.94
CA ILE A 89 4.54 -6.17 6.78
C ILE A 89 5.77 -5.29 7.06
N ASN A 90 6.95 -5.87 7.29
CA ASN A 90 8.16 -5.10 7.57
C ASN A 90 8.66 -4.32 6.34
N THR A 91 8.28 -4.69 5.11
CA THR A 91 8.60 -3.87 3.92
C THR A 91 8.07 -2.45 4.02
N PHE A 92 6.91 -2.26 4.66
CA PHE A 92 6.33 -0.92 4.89
C PHE A 92 7.27 -0.09 5.76
N GLY A 93 7.78 -0.66 6.85
CA GLY A 93 8.67 0.05 7.78
C GLY A 93 10.06 0.33 7.23
N ASN A 94 10.55 -0.51 6.31
CA ASN A 94 11.86 -0.35 5.68
C ASN A 94 11.81 0.48 4.37
N SER A 95 10.63 0.97 3.99
CA SER A 95 10.45 1.73 2.75
C SER A 95 11.09 3.13 2.82
N PRO A 96 11.50 3.72 1.67
CA PRO A 96 11.92 5.12 1.61
C PRO A 96 10.86 6.09 2.15
N GLU A 97 9.58 5.83 1.88
CA GLU A 97 8.47 6.63 2.40
C GLU A 97 8.43 6.62 3.93
N SER A 98 8.57 5.44 4.55
CA SER A 98 8.65 5.30 6.01
C SER A 98 9.80 6.13 6.60
N ASN A 99 10.99 6.02 6.03
CA ASN A 99 12.18 6.73 6.52
C ASN A 99 11.99 8.25 6.47
N GLN A 100 11.37 8.77 5.41
CA GLN A 100 11.11 10.20 5.28
C GLN A 100 9.91 10.67 6.12
N GLN A 101 8.86 9.87 6.25
CA GLN A 101 7.68 10.21 7.06
C GLN A 101 7.96 10.13 8.56
N TYR A 102 8.82 9.20 8.99
CA TYR A 102 9.07 8.87 10.39
C TYR A 102 10.51 9.12 10.80
N SER A 103 11.02 10.31 10.47
CA SER A 103 12.34 10.80 10.87
C SER A 103 12.48 11.10 12.36
N GLY A 104 11.36 11.16 13.10
CA GLY A 104 11.33 11.32 14.55
C GLY A 104 11.55 10.03 15.35
N GLY A 105 11.66 10.20 16.66
CA GLY A 105 11.70 9.08 17.62
C GLY A 105 10.39 8.29 17.66
N THR A 106 10.41 7.19 18.40
CA THR A 106 9.27 6.25 18.49
C THR A 106 7.98 6.91 18.99
N GLU A 107 8.06 7.90 19.88
CA GLU A 107 6.87 8.67 20.29
C GLU A 107 6.18 9.40 19.14
N ALA A 108 6.95 10.04 18.26
CA ALA A 108 6.43 10.76 17.11
C ALA A 108 5.81 9.78 16.11
N PHE A 109 6.45 8.61 15.92
CA PHE A 109 5.91 7.52 15.12
C PHE A 109 4.55 7.05 15.65
N VAL A 110 4.44 6.70 16.94
CA VAL A 110 3.17 6.22 17.54
C VAL A 110 2.07 7.28 17.40
N THR A 111 2.40 8.55 17.65
CA THR A 111 1.46 9.66 17.47
C THR A 111 0.96 9.76 16.04
N ALA A 112 1.85 9.63 15.05
CA ALA A 112 1.47 9.65 13.65
C ALA A 112 0.58 8.46 13.25
N ILE A 113 0.83 7.25 13.77
CA ILE A 113 -0.03 6.09 13.54
C ILE A 113 -1.45 6.32 14.08
N TYR A 114 -1.58 6.87 15.29
CA TYR A 114 -2.87 7.21 15.88
C TYR A 114 -3.60 8.29 15.05
N ARG A 115 -2.91 9.31 14.53
CA ARG A 115 -3.52 10.30 13.64
C ARG A 115 -3.93 9.67 12.30
N ASN A 116 -3.09 8.83 11.72
CA ASN A 116 -3.37 8.14 10.47
C ASN A 116 -4.64 7.28 10.58
N LEU A 117 -4.79 6.54 11.68
CA LEU A 117 -5.93 5.64 11.89
C LEU A 117 -7.16 6.38 12.42
N PHE A 118 -7.00 7.17 13.47
CA PHE A 118 -8.09 7.62 14.34
C PHE A 118 -8.31 9.14 14.36
N ASN A 119 -7.49 9.94 13.66
CA ASN A 119 -7.53 11.41 13.69
C ASN A 119 -7.42 12.03 15.10
N ARG A 120 -6.72 11.35 16.00
CA ARG A 120 -6.47 11.83 17.36
C ARG A 120 -5.09 11.40 17.82
N ASP A 121 -4.60 12.05 18.86
CA ASP A 121 -3.39 11.61 19.53
C ASP A 121 -3.67 10.41 20.45
N PRO A 122 -2.67 9.56 20.71
CA PRO A 122 -2.77 8.55 21.74
C PRO A 122 -2.88 9.22 23.12
N ASP A 123 -3.60 8.57 24.05
CA ASP A 123 -3.48 8.95 25.45
C ASP A 123 -2.06 8.66 25.97
N ALA A 124 -1.68 9.29 27.07
CA ALA A 124 -0.32 9.18 27.60
C ALA A 124 0.08 7.73 27.93
N SER A 125 -0.85 6.92 28.46
CA SER A 125 -0.58 5.54 28.86
C SER A 125 -0.44 4.61 27.64
N GLY A 126 -1.31 4.78 26.65
CA GLY A 126 -1.23 4.08 25.37
C GLY A 126 0.06 4.41 24.64
N LYS A 127 0.43 5.70 24.55
CA LYS A 127 1.70 6.12 23.94
C LYS A 127 2.89 5.45 24.63
N ALA A 128 2.96 5.52 25.95
CA ALA A 128 4.05 4.92 26.73
C ALA A 128 4.14 3.40 26.52
N PHE A 129 3.00 2.70 26.48
CA PHE A 129 2.95 1.27 26.21
C PHE A 129 3.57 0.92 24.84
N TRP A 130 3.16 1.60 23.77
CA TRP A 130 3.68 1.31 22.42
C TRP A 130 5.16 1.65 22.30
N VAL A 131 5.59 2.78 22.87
CA VAL A 131 6.99 3.20 22.89
C VAL A 131 7.85 2.15 23.58
N GLN A 132 7.45 1.67 24.76
CA GLN A 132 8.17 0.62 25.47
C GLN A 132 8.30 -0.67 24.64
N LYS A 133 7.24 -1.08 23.94
CA LYS A 133 7.25 -2.30 23.12
C LYS A 133 8.16 -2.17 21.90
N ILE A 134 8.17 -1.01 21.26
CA ILE A 134 8.98 -0.77 20.05
C ILE A 134 10.45 -0.57 20.44
N ASP A 135 10.75 0.33 21.39
CA ASP A 135 12.13 0.63 21.80
C ASP A 135 12.78 -0.54 22.55
N GLY A 136 11.98 -1.36 23.22
CA GLY A 136 12.42 -2.63 23.82
C GLY A 136 12.63 -3.77 22.83
N GLY A 137 12.43 -3.55 21.52
CA GLY A 137 12.62 -4.56 20.48
C GLY A 137 11.59 -5.70 20.46
N ILE A 138 10.51 -5.58 21.24
CA ILE A 138 9.45 -6.60 21.34
C ILE A 138 8.60 -6.63 20.06
N MET A 139 8.45 -5.49 19.39
CA MET A 139 7.74 -5.40 18.11
C MET A 139 8.38 -4.36 17.19
N THR A 140 8.26 -4.59 15.89
CA THR A 140 8.67 -3.60 14.89
C THR A 140 7.64 -2.46 14.83
N ARG A 141 8.05 -1.30 14.30
CA ARG A 141 7.13 -0.20 13.99
C ARG A 141 5.96 -0.66 13.12
N ALA A 142 6.23 -1.50 12.11
CA ALA A 142 5.20 -2.04 11.22
C ALA A 142 4.19 -2.95 11.94
N ALA A 143 4.69 -3.85 12.81
CA ALA A 143 3.83 -4.67 13.66
C ALA A 143 2.98 -3.82 14.62
N ALA A 144 3.54 -2.77 15.19
CA ALA A 144 2.81 -1.86 16.07
C ALA A 144 1.63 -1.20 15.35
N ALA A 145 1.80 -0.76 14.10
CA ALA A 145 0.72 -0.12 13.35
C ALA A 145 -0.50 -1.03 13.12
N ILE A 146 -0.28 -2.29 12.72
CA ILE A 146 -1.38 -3.25 12.54
C ILE A 146 -2.00 -3.68 13.88
N THR A 147 -1.21 -3.71 14.96
CA THR A 147 -1.69 -4.07 16.30
C THR A 147 -2.53 -2.94 16.92
N ILE A 148 -2.11 -1.68 16.76
CA ILE A 148 -2.89 -0.50 17.16
C ILE A 148 -4.23 -0.50 16.43
N MET A 149 -4.22 -0.77 15.12
CA MET A 149 -5.45 -0.85 14.32
C MET A 149 -6.37 -1.98 14.78
N ALA A 150 -5.84 -3.15 15.13
CA ALA A 150 -6.63 -4.28 15.63
C ALA A 150 -7.25 -4.00 17.01
N GLY A 151 -6.59 -3.20 17.85
CA GLY A 151 -7.06 -2.80 19.18
C GLY A 151 -7.94 -1.55 19.20
N ALA A 152 -8.42 -1.09 18.04
CA ALA A 152 -9.25 0.11 17.94
C ALA A 152 -10.55 -0.02 18.76
N SER A 153 -10.96 1.07 19.43
CA SER A 153 -12.29 1.17 20.02
C SER A 153 -13.39 1.11 18.94
N THR A 154 -14.65 0.94 19.32
CA THR A 154 -15.76 0.89 18.35
C THR A 154 -15.82 2.14 17.46
N VAL A 155 -15.61 3.33 18.02
CA VAL A 155 -15.60 4.59 17.26
C VAL A 155 -14.38 4.66 16.34
N ASP A 156 -13.20 4.34 16.87
CA ASP A 156 -11.95 4.34 16.10
C ASP A 156 -12.00 3.33 14.93
N ALA A 157 -12.58 2.15 15.14
CA ALA A 157 -12.76 1.13 14.11
C ALA A 157 -13.72 1.60 12.99
N ALA A 158 -14.74 2.40 13.33
CA ALA A 158 -15.62 3.02 12.34
C ALA A 158 -14.90 4.09 11.50
N ILE A 159 -13.99 4.87 12.10
CA ILE A 159 -13.12 5.81 11.35
C ILE A 159 -12.24 5.02 10.37
N VAL A 160 -11.57 3.97 10.83
CA VAL A 160 -10.70 3.13 9.99
C VAL A 160 -11.50 2.51 8.84
N THR A 161 -12.72 2.04 9.09
CA THR A 161 -13.60 1.50 8.06
C THR A 161 -13.95 2.55 7.00
N SER A 162 -14.34 3.76 7.43
CA SER A 162 -14.65 4.86 6.52
C SER A 162 -13.43 5.28 5.69
N LYS A 163 -12.25 5.41 6.32
CA LYS A 163 -10.99 5.69 5.62
C LYS A 163 -10.61 4.60 4.64
N THR A 164 -10.86 3.33 4.98
CA THR A 164 -10.62 2.20 4.07
C THR A 164 -11.46 2.34 2.82
N GLN A 165 -12.75 2.66 2.95
CA GLN A 165 -13.63 2.82 1.79
C GLN A 165 -13.23 4.02 0.92
N VAL A 166 -12.90 5.16 1.54
CA VAL A 166 -12.37 6.33 0.81
C VAL A 166 -11.06 6.00 0.09
N ALA A 167 -10.17 5.23 0.73
CA ALA A 167 -8.92 4.79 0.13
C ALA A 167 -9.15 3.85 -1.07
N ILE A 168 -10.09 2.91 -0.97
CA ILE A 168 -10.50 2.06 -2.10
C ILE A 168 -11.02 2.92 -3.25
N ASN A 169 -11.93 3.85 -2.97
CA ASN A 169 -12.49 4.75 -3.98
C ASN A 169 -11.40 5.59 -4.66
N PHE A 170 -10.43 6.09 -3.87
CA PHE A 170 -9.30 6.85 -4.39
C PHE A 170 -8.44 6.02 -5.34
N THR A 171 -8.01 4.82 -4.93
CA THR A 171 -7.17 3.96 -5.76
C THR A 171 -7.88 3.52 -7.03
N ASN A 172 -9.18 3.17 -6.94
CA ASN A 172 -9.99 2.81 -8.11
C ASN A 172 -10.14 3.97 -9.11
N ALA A 173 -10.15 5.21 -8.61
CA ALA A 173 -10.27 6.40 -9.45
C ALA A 173 -8.95 6.78 -10.16
N LEU A 174 -7.82 6.11 -9.88
CA LEU A 174 -6.56 6.23 -10.62
C LEU A 174 -6.61 5.40 -11.92
N ASP A 175 -7.59 5.69 -12.77
CA ASP A 175 -7.98 4.92 -13.96
C ASP A 175 -7.34 5.40 -15.28
N THR A 176 -6.57 6.49 -15.25
CA THR A 176 -5.85 7.00 -16.42
C THR A 176 -4.36 7.15 -16.14
N PRO A 177 -3.50 7.08 -17.18
CA PRO A 177 -2.06 7.28 -17.01
C PRO A 177 -1.70 8.58 -16.29
N THR A 178 -2.38 9.69 -16.60
CA THR A 178 -2.13 10.98 -15.96
C THR A 178 -2.46 10.96 -14.47
N LYS A 179 -3.57 10.32 -14.06
CA LYS A 179 -3.94 10.20 -12.64
C LYS A 179 -2.95 9.31 -11.90
N ILE A 180 -2.58 8.18 -12.50
CA ILE A 180 -1.57 7.25 -11.95
C ILE A 180 -0.23 7.97 -11.74
N SER A 181 0.29 8.64 -12.78
CA SER A 181 1.53 9.41 -12.66
C SER A 181 1.43 10.58 -11.68
N GLY A 182 0.24 11.19 -11.54
CA GLY A 182 0.00 12.26 -10.56
C GLY A 182 0.08 11.80 -9.11
N TYR A 183 -0.09 10.50 -8.86
CA TYR A 183 0.05 9.87 -7.54
C TYR A 183 1.33 9.03 -7.41
N GLY A 184 2.43 9.49 -8.00
CA GLY A 184 3.69 8.75 -8.05
C GLY A 184 4.76 9.19 -7.06
N ASP A 185 4.53 10.24 -6.26
CA ASP A 185 5.56 10.83 -5.40
C ASP A 185 5.09 11.12 -3.97
N MET A 186 6.04 11.54 -3.13
CA MET A 186 5.80 11.78 -1.70
C MET A 186 4.96 13.02 -1.41
N ALA A 187 4.97 14.03 -2.29
CA ALA A 187 4.11 15.20 -2.13
C ALA A 187 2.66 14.85 -2.47
N ALA A 188 2.44 14.01 -3.47
CA ALA A 188 1.14 13.44 -3.79
C ALA A 188 0.63 12.52 -2.67
N ALA A 189 1.49 11.68 -2.11
CA ALA A 189 1.21 10.88 -0.92
C ALA A 189 0.75 11.74 0.27
N ALA A 190 1.45 12.84 0.55
CA ALA A 190 1.07 13.79 1.61
C ALA A 190 -0.29 14.47 1.34
N THR A 191 -0.59 14.78 0.08
CA THR A 191 -1.90 15.34 -0.32
C THR A 191 -3.03 14.35 -0.05
N ALA A 192 -2.86 13.07 -0.43
CA ALA A 192 -3.85 12.03 -0.18
C ALA A 192 -3.99 11.72 1.33
N ARG A 193 -2.90 11.83 2.10
CA ARG A 193 -2.95 11.74 3.55
C ARG A 193 -3.78 12.85 4.19
N ALA A 194 -3.57 14.09 3.75
CA ALA A 194 -4.37 15.22 4.22
C ALA A 194 -5.86 15.06 3.89
N MET A 195 -6.20 14.50 2.72
CA MET A 195 -7.58 14.16 2.38
C MET A 195 -8.18 13.17 3.39
N LEU A 196 -7.49 12.06 3.71
CA LEU A 196 -7.99 11.07 4.66
C LEU A 196 -8.12 11.59 6.09
N GLN A 197 -7.39 12.64 6.48
CA GLN A 197 -7.57 13.29 7.79
C GLN A 197 -8.95 13.94 7.95
N ASN A 198 -9.67 14.21 6.85
CA ASN A 198 -11.04 14.77 6.90
C ASN A 198 -12.13 13.69 7.03
N VAL A 199 -11.77 12.41 7.12
CA VAL A 199 -12.71 11.28 7.24
C VAL A 199 -12.93 10.94 8.71
N SER A 200 -14.18 10.89 9.16
CA SER A 200 -14.61 10.52 10.52
C SER A 200 -15.47 9.25 10.50
N ASN A 201 -15.96 8.85 11.68
CA ASN A 201 -16.90 7.75 11.85
C ASN A 201 -18.32 8.05 11.33
N THR A 202 -18.59 9.29 10.93
CA THR A 202 -19.90 9.74 10.40
C THR A 202 -19.78 10.26 8.97
N THR A 203 -18.66 10.01 8.29
CA THR A 203 -18.48 10.44 6.90
C THR A 203 -19.46 9.70 6.00
N ASP A 204 -20.27 10.47 5.27
CA ASP A 204 -21.00 9.98 4.12
C ASP A 204 -20.01 9.73 2.97
N ILE A 205 -19.79 8.46 2.66
CA ILE A 205 -18.80 8.01 1.67
C ILE A 205 -19.17 8.48 0.25
N ASP A 206 -20.46 8.45 -0.08
CA ASP A 206 -20.94 8.82 -1.41
C ASP A 206 -20.76 10.33 -1.64
N ALA A 207 -21.10 11.14 -0.63
CA ALA A 207 -20.84 12.58 -0.67
C ALA A 207 -19.34 12.91 -0.70
N PHE A 208 -18.52 12.17 0.06
CA PHE A 208 -17.06 12.37 0.12
C PHE A 208 -16.36 12.04 -1.22
N GLN A 209 -17.00 11.28 -2.10
CA GLN A 209 -16.46 10.97 -3.43
C GLN A 209 -16.10 12.23 -4.24
N SER A 210 -16.82 13.33 -4.06
CA SER A 210 -16.49 14.62 -4.68
C SER A 210 -15.10 15.14 -4.27
N THR A 211 -14.75 14.96 -3.00
CA THR A 211 -13.43 15.34 -2.45
C THR A 211 -12.33 14.43 -2.97
N VAL A 212 -12.61 13.13 -3.12
CA VAL A 212 -11.69 12.18 -3.77
C VAL A 212 -11.39 12.62 -5.20
N THR A 213 -12.42 12.88 -6.01
CA THR A 213 -12.26 13.30 -7.40
C THR A 213 -11.49 14.61 -7.52
N SER A 214 -11.81 15.62 -6.68
CA SER A 214 -11.09 16.90 -6.67
C SER A 214 -9.62 16.75 -6.26
N THR A 215 -9.33 15.88 -5.28
CA THR A 215 -7.96 15.58 -4.84
C THR A 215 -7.15 14.99 -5.99
N ILE A 216 -7.70 13.98 -6.67
CA ILE A 216 -7.03 13.32 -7.81
C ILE A 216 -6.85 14.30 -8.99
N ALA A 217 -7.83 15.13 -9.29
CA ALA A 217 -7.72 16.16 -10.34
C ALA A 217 -6.57 17.14 -10.05
N THR A 218 -6.40 17.54 -8.78
CA THR A 218 -5.30 18.39 -8.32
C THR A 218 -3.94 17.71 -8.48
N LEU A 219 -3.87 16.40 -8.23
CA LEU A 219 -2.63 15.63 -8.43
C LEU A 219 -2.29 15.49 -9.92
N ALA A 220 -3.29 15.15 -10.74
CA ALA A 220 -3.14 14.99 -12.18
C ALA A 220 -2.73 16.30 -12.88
N SER A 221 -3.22 17.46 -12.42
CA SER A 221 -2.86 18.75 -13.02
C SER A 221 -1.37 19.10 -12.87
N LYS A 222 -0.71 18.66 -11.78
CA LYS A 222 0.73 18.86 -11.58
C LYS A 222 1.55 18.18 -12.68
N VAL A 223 1.13 16.99 -13.12
CA VAL A 223 1.80 16.25 -14.22
C VAL A 223 1.82 17.07 -15.50
N ASN A 224 0.71 17.74 -15.82
CA ASN A 224 0.61 18.60 -16.99
C ASN A 224 1.57 19.80 -16.88
N THR A 225 1.63 20.43 -15.70
CA THR A 225 2.59 21.51 -15.42
C THR A 225 4.03 21.05 -15.65
N TYR A 226 4.40 19.88 -15.12
CA TYR A 226 5.74 19.34 -15.33
C TYR A 226 6.04 19.05 -16.81
N SER A 227 5.09 18.48 -17.56
CA SER A 227 5.26 18.24 -18.99
C SER A 227 5.50 19.54 -19.79
N ILE A 228 4.78 20.61 -19.44
CA ILE A 228 4.97 21.93 -20.05
C ILE A 228 6.33 22.51 -19.68
N VAL A 229 6.70 22.49 -18.40
CA VAL A 229 7.99 23.02 -17.92
C VAL A 229 9.15 22.23 -18.51
N ALA A 230 9.07 20.90 -18.58
CA ALA A 230 10.09 20.05 -19.19
C ALA A 230 10.34 20.41 -20.67
N LYS A 231 9.27 20.68 -21.45
CA LYS A 231 9.41 21.15 -22.84
C LYS A 231 10.09 22.52 -22.93
N ILE A 232 9.78 23.43 -22.01
CA ILE A 232 10.42 24.75 -21.96
C ILE A 232 11.91 24.60 -21.65
N ILE A 233 12.27 23.81 -20.62
CA ILE A 233 13.68 23.56 -20.25
C ILE A 233 14.42 22.85 -21.39
N ALA A 234 13.80 21.86 -22.05
CA ALA A 234 14.38 21.20 -23.21
C ALA A 234 14.68 22.19 -24.35
N ALA A 235 13.74 23.09 -24.66
CA ALA A 235 13.91 24.07 -25.72
C ALA A 235 14.91 25.19 -25.38
N ARG A 236 15.05 25.55 -24.11
CA ARG A 236 15.79 26.77 -23.69
C ARG A 236 17.13 26.49 -23.02
N CYS A 237 17.28 25.35 -22.36
CA CYS A 237 18.44 25.07 -21.50
C CYS A 237 19.30 23.91 -22.02
N VAL A 238 18.71 22.88 -22.63
CA VAL A 238 19.46 21.67 -23.02
C VAL A 238 20.53 21.95 -24.08
N GLY A 239 20.32 22.90 -25.00
CA GLY A 239 21.34 23.27 -26.00
C GLY A 239 22.66 23.77 -25.41
N CYS A 240 22.62 24.44 -24.26
CA CYS A 240 23.80 24.97 -23.56
C CYS A 240 24.33 24.05 -22.45
N HIS A 241 23.47 23.19 -21.88
CA HIS A 241 23.76 22.41 -20.67
C HIS A 241 23.77 20.88 -20.86
N ALA A 242 23.59 20.39 -22.08
CA ALA A 242 23.76 18.97 -22.40
C ALA A 242 25.20 18.50 -22.15
N THR A 243 25.38 17.18 -21.96
CA THR A 243 26.69 16.53 -21.93
C THR A 243 27.50 16.77 -23.20
N HIS A 244 26.82 17.06 -24.31
CA HIS A 244 27.39 17.54 -25.57
C HIS A 244 26.62 18.80 -26.02
N PRO A 245 27.08 20.01 -25.67
CA PRO A 245 26.44 21.26 -26.09
C PRO A 245 26.39 21.34 -27.62
N THR A 246 25.24 21.70 -28.18
CA THR A 246 25.04 21.84 -29.63
C THR A 246 25.17 23.30 -30.10
N LEU A 247 25.22 24.24 -29.15
CA LEU A 247 25.43 25.67 -29.42
C LEU A 247 26.92 26.01 -29.37
N GLY A 248 27.41 26.69 -30.42
CA GLY A 248 28.80 27.14 -30.51
C GLY A 248 29.17 28.09 -29.38
N GLY A 249 30.34 27.88 -28.76
CA GLY A 249 30.86 28.69 -27.65
C GLY A 249 30.84 28.01 -26.27
N TYR A 250 30.24 26.82 -26.14
CA TYR A 250 30.20 26.05 -24.89
C TYR A 250 30.95 24.72 -25.07
N THR A 251 32.02 24.50 -24.30
CA THR A 251 32.92 23.35 -24.49
C THR A 251 32.85 22.30 -23.38
N SER A 252 32.19 22.59 -22.25
CA SER A 252 31.90 21.60 -21.20
C SER A 252 30.80 22.10 -20.26
N PRO A 253 29.79 21.30 -19.91
CA PRO A 253 28.75 21.71 -18.96
C PRO A 253 29.28 21.71 -17.52
N PRO A 254 28.85 22.63 -16.65
CA PRO A 254 29.04 22.47 -15.21
C PRO A 254 28.13 21.33 -14.72
N ALA A 255 28.67 20.11 -14.64
CA ALA A 255 28.04 18.89 -14.11
C ALA A 255 26.52 18.76 -14.35
N GLY A 256 26.16 18.33 -15.57
CA GLY A 256 25.02 17.47 -15.89
C GLY A 256 23.66 17.77 -15.27
N VAL A 257 22.87 18.62 -15.94
CA VAL A 257 21.43 18.73 -15.67
C VAL A 257 20.72 17.50 -16.24
N LYS A 258 20.28 16.58 -15.38
CA LYS A 258 19.33 15.51 -15.73
C LYS A 258 17.90 16.04 -15.52
N LEU A 259 16.96 15.74 -16.41
CA LEU A 259 15.57 16.23 -16.38
C LEU A 259 14.56 15.07 -16.51
N GLU A 260 14.92 13.91 -15.94
CA GLU A 260 14.18 12.67 -16.10
C GLU A 260 13.09 12.50 -15.02
N THR A 261 13.17 13.29 -13.93
CA THR A 261 12.21 13.22 -12.82
C THR A 261 11.68 14.59 -12.40
N SER A 262 10.51 14.61 -11.77
CA SER A 262 9.88 15.83 -11.23
C SER A 262 10.77 16.54 -10.20
N GLN A 263 11.52 15.81 -9.36
CA GLN A 263 12.49 16.38 -8.43
C GLN A 263 13.68 17.04 -9.13
N GLN A 264 14.16 16.44 -10.22
CA GLN A 264 15.26 17.01 -10.99
C GLN A 264 14.85 18.32 -11.70
N ILE A 265 13.63 18.38 -12.24
CA ILE A 265 13.07 19.60 -12.84
C ILE A 265 12.91 20.71 -11.79
N LEU A 266 12.40 20.38 -10.59
CA LEU A 266 12.24 21.33 -9.49
C LEU A 266 13.59 21.87 -9.00
N TYR A 267 14.60 21.01 -8.89
CA TYR A 267 15.96 21.38 -8.50
C TYR A 267 16.59 22.41 -9.45
N VAL A 268 16.44 22.20 -10.77
CA VAL A 268 16.95 23.15 -11.78
C VAL A 268 16.24 24.50 -11.68
N PHE A 269 14.93 24.51 -11.46
CA PHE A 269 14.15 25.73 -11.39
C PHE A 269 14.48 26.57 -10.15
N VAL A 270 14.68 25.91 -8.99
CA VAL A 270 14.93 26.59 -7.71
C VAL A 270 16.40 27.01 -7.55
N GLU A 271 17.36 26.19 -7.94
CA GLU A 271 18.78 26.45 -7.66
C GLU A 271 19.56 27.06 -8.83
N ARG A 272 19.06 26.99 -10.06
CA ARG A 272 19.85 27.37 -11.26
C ARG A 272 19.19 28.37 -12.20
N CYS A 273 17.97 28.83 -11.90
CA CYS A 273 17.23 29.81 -12.70
C CYS A 273 16.74 31.05 -11.91
N ALA A 274 17.11 31.17 -10.63
CA ALA A 274 17.02 32.42 -9.87
C ALA A 274 18.33 33.21 -10.01
#